data_AF-A0A6G1KP28-F1
#
_entry.id   AF-A0A6G1KP28-F1
#
_cell.length_a   1.000
_cell.length_b   1.000
_cell.length_c   1.000
_cell.angle_alpha   90.00
_cell.angle_beta   90.00
_cell.angle_gamma   90.00
#
_symmetry.space_group_name_H-M   'P 1'
#
loop_
_entity.id
_entity.type
_entity.pdbx_description
1 polymer ?
#
loop_
_entity_poly.entity_id
_entity_poly.type
_entity_poly.pdbx_seq_one_letter_code
_entity_poly.pdbx_strand_id
1 'polypeptide(L)'
;MFFQLPASEGLLPKWLLMVSIISIANSIQSYTTLHYTRRIYTPPSASNPPSGIPPRTLKTPSLSSPETPSQVTPLSSRTFGTWTLLTSIVRLYAAYNINEPVMYELAICTYGVAWLHFMSEWWVFGTTKWGTPLAGPVFVSTGSLVWMWLQKDFYVG
;
A
#
# COMPACT_ATOMS: atom_id res chain seq x y z
N MET A 1 8.41 1.81 25.47
CA MET A 1 9.60 1.57 24.62
C MET A 1 9.45 2.06 23.17
N PHE A 2 8.26 2.39 22.66
CA PHE A 2 8.06 2.89 21.27
C PHE A 2 8.01 4.43 21.11
N PHE A 3 8.27 5.21 22.16
CA PHE A 3 8.19 6.69 22.10
C PHE A 3 9.56 7.36 21.91
N GLN A 4 10.65 6.58 21.89
CA GLN A 4 12.00 7.06 21.59
C GLN A 4 12.34 6.73 20.13
N LEU A 5 13.12 7.57 19.47
CA LEU A 5 13.61 7.28 18.12
C LEU A 5 14.53 6.05 18.14
N PRO A 6 14.58 5.24 17.07
CA PRO A 6 15.53 4.14 16.95
C PRO A 6 16.96 4.62 17.21
N ALA A 7 17.63 3.97 18.15
CA ALA A 7 18.97 4.34 18.59
C ALA A 7 20.07 3.80 17.66
N SER A 8 19.74 2.87 16.77
CA SER A 8 20.67 2.30 15.80
C SER A 8 21.16 3.33 14.79
N GLU A 9 22.39 3.14 14.31
CA GLU A 9 23.03 4.06 13.37
C GLU A 9 22.38 4.02 11.99
N GLY A 10 22.51 5.13 11.24
CA GLY A 10 21.99 5.27 9.88
C GLY A 10 20.55 5.78 9.76
N LEU A 11 20.07 5.89 8.52
CA LEU A 11 18.77 6.49 8.19
C LEU A 11 17.66 5.45 7.96
N LEU A 12 18.03 4.19 7.66
CA LEU A 12 17.08 3.13 7.37
C LEU A 12 16.11 2.85 8.54
N PRO A 13 16.54 2.77 9.81
CA PRO A 13 15.62 2.57 10.96
C PRO A 13 14.58 3.68 11.08
N LYS A 14 14.99 4.93 10.83
CA LYS A 14 14.12 6.11 10.88
C LYS A 14 13.10 6.10 9.74
N TRP A 15 13.54 5.67 8.55
CA TRP A 15 12.65 5.44 7.41
C TRP A 15 11.62 4.34 7.71
N LEU A 16 12.05 3.20 8.25
CA LEU A 16 11.15 2.09 8.63
C LEU A 16 10.13 2.53 9.69
N LEU A 17 10.54 3.32 10.67
CA LEU A 17 9.61 3.89 11.66
C LEU A 17 8.56 4.77 10.97
N MET A 18 8.98 5.69 10.10
CA MET A 18 8.09 6.61 9.41
C MET A 18 7.05 5.87 8.55
N VAL A 19 7.49 4.94 7.71
CA VAL A 19 6.58 4.17 6.84
C VAL A 19 5.66 3.24 7.63
N SER A 20 6.09 2.75 8.80
CA SER A 20 5.24 1.99 9.71
C SER A 20 4.11 2.85 10.26
N ILE A 21 4.40 4.07 10.72
CA ILE A 21 3.39 5.02 11.20
C ILE A 21 2.39 5.38 10.10
N ILE A 22 2.89 5.68 8.89
CA ILE A 22 2.04 5.97 7.73
C ILE A 22 1.14 4.77 7.40
N SER A 23 1.69 3.55 7.47
CA SER A 23 0.94 2.32 7.19
C SER A 23 -0.14 2.04 8.25
N ILE A 24 0.13 2.34 9.53
CA ILE A 24 -0.89 2.26 10.59
C ILE A 24 -2.04 3.24 10.30
N ALA A 25 -1.74 4.48 9.92
CA ALA A 25 -2.77 5.44 9.52
C ALA A 25 -3.57 4.97 8.29
N ASN A 26 -2.90 4.38 7.30
CA ASN A 26 -3.56 3.78 6.13
C ASN A 26 -4.46 2.59 6.51
N SER A 27 -4.03 1.77 7.48
CA SER A 27 -4.85 0.70 8.02
C SER A 27 -6.13 1.25 8.62
N ILE A 28 -6.04 2.24 9.53
CA ILE A 28 -7.21 2.89 10.13
C ILE A 28 -8.15 3.44 9.04
N GLN A 29 -7.60 4.13 8.03
CA GLN A 29 -8.37 4.65 6.92
C GLN A 29 -9.14 3.54 6.17
N SER A 30 -8.54 2.36 6.00
CA SER A 30 -9.15 1.23 5.29
C SER A 30 -10.35 0.62 6.03
N TYR A 31 -10.49 0.89 7.33
CA TYR A 31 -11.66 0.51 8.15
C TYR A 31 -12.75 1.58 8.17
N THR A 32 -12.43 2.85 7.89
CA THR A 32 -13.37 3.97 7.97
C THR A 32 -13.89 4.42 6.62
N THR A 33 -13.13 4.20 5.53
CA THR A 33 -13.49 4.65 4.18
C THR A 33 -12.96 3.72 3.10
N LEU A 34 -13.67 3.65 1.97
CA LEU A 34 -13.27 2.90 0.78
C LEU A 34 -12.52 3.77 -0.24
N HIS A 35 -12.39 5.06 0.02
CA HIS A 35 -11.94 6.04 -0.96
C HIS A 35 -10.56 5.69 -1.55
N TYR A 36 -9.58 5.39 -0.70
CA TYR A 36 -8.22 5.11 -1.15
C TYR A 36 -8.11 3.75 -1.86
N THR A 37 -8.66 2.70 -1.26
CA THR A 37 -8.64 1.34 -1.81
C THR A 37 -9.31 1.31 -3.19
N ARG A 38 -10.43 2.02 -3.39
CA ARG A 38 -11.07 2.17 -4.70
C ARG A 38 -10.17 2.84 -5.73
N ARG A 39 -9.44 3.90 -5.34
CA ARG A 39 -8.53 4.60 -6.27
C ARG A 39 -7.38 3.73 -6.76
N ILE A 40 -6.95 2.75 -5.97
CA ILE A 40 -5.90 1.80 -6.37
C ILE A 40 -6.47 0.75 -7.32
N TYR A 41 -7.56 0.09 -6.92
CA TYR A 41 -8.08 -1.12 -7.59
C TYR A 41 -9.25 -0.87 -8.56
N THR A 42 -9.51 0.38 -8.97
CA THR A 42 -10.55 0.69 -9.97
C THR A 42 -9.90 1.22 -11.26
N PRO A 43 -9.84 0.42 -12.34
CA PRO A 43 -9.33 0.90 -13.61
C PRO A 43 -10.32 1.90 -14.25
N PRO A 44 -9.82 2.99 -14.90
CA PRO A 44 -10.65 4.01 -15.57
C PRO A 44 -11.62 3.49 -16.64
N SER A 45 -11.42 2.27 -17.14
CA SER A 45 -12.32 1.67 -18.14
C SER A 45 -13.70 1.30 -17.57
N ALA A 46 -13.88 1.30 -16.24
CA ALA A 46 -15.17 1.13 -15.59
C ALA A 46 -16.04 2.42 -15.58
N SER A 47 -15.50 3.56 -16.04
CA SER A 47 -16.16 4.87 -15.93
C SER A 47 -16.29 5.66 -17.24
N ASN A 48 -15.94 5.09 -18.40
CA ASN A 48 -16.15 5.80 -19.66
C ASN A 48 -17.60 5.57 -20.14
N PRO A 49 -18.44 6.61 -20.25
CA PRO A 49 -19.69 6.49 -20.99
C PRO A 49 -19.36 6.14 -22.45
N PRO A 50 -20.23 5.42 -23.17
CA PRO A 50 -20.06 5.23 -24.60
C PRO A 50 -19.84 6.59 -25.27
N SER A 51 -18.73 6.68 -25.99
CA SER A 51 -18.27 7.87 -26.71
C SER A 51 -19.33 8.29 -27.74
N GLY A 52 -20.21 9.21 -27.33
CA GLY A 52 -21.32 9.68 -28.16
C GLY A 52 -22.33 10.60 -27.46
N ILE A 53 -22.26 10.78 -26.14
CA ILE A 53 -23.24 11.62 -25.41
C ILE A 53 -22.56 12.95 -24.99
N PRO A 54 -23.05 14.12 -25.47
CA PRO A 54 -22.50 15.41 -25.06
C PRO A 54 -22.76 15.68 -23.58
N PRO A 55 -21.93 16.51 -22.91
CA PRO A 55 -22.05 16.78 -21.48
C PRO A 55 -23.28 17.66 -21.23
N ARG A 56 -24.46 17.05 -21.12
CA ARG A 56 -25.66 17.72 -20.63
C ARG A 56 -25.84 17.41 -19.15
N THR A 57 -25.68 18.47 -18.37
CA THR A 57 -26.20 18.66 -17.00
C THR A 57 -27.38 17.74 -16.67
N LEU A 58 -27.18 16.72 -15.84
CA LEU A 58 -28.29 16.01 -15.20
C LEU A 58 -27.92 15.59 -13.77
N LYS A 59 -28.36 16.40 -12.80
CA LYS A 59 -28.63 15.94 -11.43
C LYS A 59 -29.96 15.17 -11.51
N THR A 60 -29.90 13.86 -11.71
CA THR A 60 -31.05 12.97 -11.53
C THR A 60 -30.53 11.58 -11.16
N PRO A 61 -31.04 10.92 -10.11
CA PRO A 61 -30.59 9.59 -9.74
C PRO A 61 -31.11 8.60 -10.79
N SER A 62 -30.28 8.27 -11.78
CA SER A 62 -30.61 7.34 -12.86
C SER A 62 -30.59 5.90 -12.35
N LEU A 63 -31.76 5.39 -11.99
CA LEU A 63 -32.06 4.00 -11.70
C LEU A 63 -32.06 3.18 -13.01
N SER A 64 -30.91 3.02 -13.70
CA SER A 64 -30.83 2.14 -14.91
C SER A 64 -29.45 1.91 -15.54
N SER A 65 -28.34 2.35 -14.95
CA SER A 65 -27.04 1.79 -15.36
C SER A 65 -26.73 0.57 -14.47
N PRO A 66 -26.35 -0.60 -15.02
CA PRO A 66 -25.64 -1.57 -14.22
C PRO A 66 -24.31 -0.90 -13.85
N GLU A 67 -24.26 -0.18 -12.72
CA GLU A 67 -23.00 0.22 -12.12
C GLU A 67 -22.20 -1.08 -11.99
N THR A 68 -21.12 -1.22 -12.76
CA THR A 68 -20.18 -2.30 -12.59
C THR A 68 -19.86 -2.35 -11.09
N PRO A 69 -20.21 -3.44 -10.38
CA PRO A 69 -20.04 -3.49 -8.94
C PRO A 69 -18.58 -3.18 -8.61
N SER A 70 -18.36 -2.18 -7.76
CA SER A 70 -17.02 -1.82 -7.28
C SER A 70 -16.31 -3.09 -6.82
N GLN A 71 -15.23 -3.50 -7.50
CA GLN A 71 -14.42 -4.67 -7.11
C GLN A 71 -13.87 -4.53 -5.69
N VAL A 72 -13.77 -3.29 -5.20
CA VAL A 72 -13.48 -2.97 -3.80
C VAL A 72 -14.75 -2.97 -2.97
N THR A 73 -14.86 -3.93 -2.07
CA THR A 73 -15.95 -4.07 -1.08
C THR A 73 -15.49 -3.58 0.30
N PRO A 74 -16.42 -3.28 1.23
CA PRO A 74 -16.06 -3.00 2.61
C PRO A 74 -15.29 -4.11 3.30
N LEU A 75 -15.54 -5.37 2.93
CA LEU A 75 -14.78 -6.49 3.47
C LEU A 75 -13.36 -6.50 2.92
N SER A 76 -13.17 -6.40 1.60
CA SER A 76 -11.82 -6.42 1.01
C SER A 76 -10.97 -5.22 1.44
N SER A 77 -11.57 -4.04 1.64
CA SER A 77 -10.86 -2.88 2.20
C SER A 77 -10.37 -3.14 3.63
N ARG A 78 -11.20 -3.74 4.49
CA ARG A 78 -10.77 -4.10 5.85
C ARG A 78 -9.69 -5.17 5.84
N THR A 79 -9.79 -6.18 4.98
CA THR A 79 -8.74 -7.20 4.80
C THR A 79 -7.42 -6.57 4.37
N PHE A 80 -7.44 -5.64 3.41
CA PHE A 80 -6.26 -4.87 3.00
C PHE A 80 -5.69 -4.05 4.18
N GLY A 81 -6.56 -3.44 4.98
CA GLY A 81 -6.19 -2.74 6.21
C GLY A 81 -5.53 -3.65 7.25
N THR A 82 -6.06 -4.86 7.48
CA THR A 82 -5.48 -5.84 8.42
C THR A 82 -4.09 -6.28 7.96
N TRP A 83 -3.94 -6.61 6.67
CA TRP A 83 -2.65 -6.99 6.10
C TRP A 83 -1.63 -5.84 6.19
N THR A 84 -2.07 -4.61 5.92
CA THR A 84 -1.23 -3.40 6.06
C THR A 84 -0.79 -3.19 7.52
N LEU A 85 -1.70 -3.41 8.49
CA LEU A 85 -1.37 -3.32 9.91
C LEU A 85 -0.32 -4.37 10.30
N LEU A 86 -0.51 -5.63 9.89
CA LEU A 86 0.42 -6.71 10.18
C LEU A 86 1.83 -6.38 9.68
N THR A 87 1.95 -5.97 8.41
CA THR A 87 3.27 -5.60 7.85
C THR A 87 3.85 -4.36 8.54
N SER A 88 3.03 -3.39 8.94
CA SER A 88 3.49 -2.21 9.68
C SER A 88 4.03 -2.54 11.07
N ILE A 89 3.44 -3.51 11.78
CA ILE A 89 3.95 -3.96 13.07
C ILE A 89 5.33 -4.60 12.89
N VAL A 90 5.49 -5.50 11.93
CA VAL A 90 6.79 -6.13 11.63
C VAL A 90 7.85 -5.07 11.32
N ARG A 91 7.53 -4.09 10.45
CA ARG A 91 8.47 -3.01 10.09
C ARG A 91 8.77 -2.08 11.27
N LEU A 92 7.81 -1.85 12.16
CA LEU A 92 8.02 -1.09 13.39
C LEU A 92 9.01 -1.82 14.30
N TYR A 93 8.82 -3.12 14.53
CA TYR A 93 9.75 -3.91 15.32
C TYR A 93 11.14 -3.98 14.69
N ALA A 94 11.23 -4.13 13.36
CA ALA A 94 12.50 -4.08 12.64
C ALA A 94 13.18 -2.71 12.75
N ALA A 95 12.44 -1.59 12.77
CA ALA A 95 13.01 -0.27 12.99
C ALA A 95 13.76 -0.18 14.34
N TYR A 96 13.25 -0.82 15.40
CA TYR A 96 13.90 -0.84 16.71
C TYR A 96 14.94 -1.94 16.89
N ASN A 97 14.97 -2.93 15.99
CA ASN A 97 15.85 -4.09 16.07
C ASN A 97 16.56 -4.33 14.73
N ILE A 98 17.02 -3.27 14.08
CA ILE A 98 17.55 -3.34 12.70
C ILE A 98 18.80 -4.22 12.59
N ASN A 99 19.57 -4.35 13.67
CA ASN A 99 20.78 -5.17 13.71
C ASN A 99 20.49 -6.65 14.01
N GLU A 100 19.24 -7.01 14.28
CA GLU A 100 18.82 -8.40 14.48
C GLU A 100 18.50 -9.03 13.11
N PRO A 101 19.25 -10.04 12.65
CA PRO A 101 19.09 -10.62 11.30
C PRO A 101 17.66 -11.08 11.02
N VAL A 102 17.01 -11.72 11.99
CA VAL A 102 15.64 -12.22 11.84
C VAL A 102 14.65 -11.08 11.60
N MET A 103 14.78 -9.98 12.33
CA MET A 103 13.89 -8.83 12.17
C MET A 103 14.13 -8.10 10.84
N TYR A 104 15.40 -8.00 10.43
CA TYR A 104 15.78 -7.41 9.15
C TYR A 104 15.20 -8.19 7.98
N GLU A 105 15.35 -9.52 7.98
CA GLU A 105 14.87 -10.40 6.93
C GLU A 105 13.34 -10.47 6.90
N LEU A 106 12.67 -10.45 8.05
CA LEU A 106 11.21 -10.33 8.10
C LEU A 106 10.73 -9.02 7.48
N ALA A 107 11.38 -7.89 7.77
CA ALA A 107 11.03 -6.62 7.14
C ALA A 107 11.24 -6.67 5.62
N ILE A 108 12.36 -7.20 5.13
CA ILE A 108 12.59 -7.45 3.68
C ILE A 108 11.44 -8.28 3.11
N CYS A 109 11.07 -9.39 3.75
CA CYS A 109 9.97 -10.25 3.31
C CYS A 109 8.65 -9.47 3.20
N THR A 110 8.32 -8.60 4.16
CA THR A 110 7.09 -7.80 4.07
C THR A 110 7.10 -6.81 2.90
N TYR A 111 8.25 -6.23 2.56
CA TYR A 111 8.36 -5.40 1.36
C TYR A 111 8.31 -6.22 0.08
N GLY A 112 8.92 -7.40 0.07
CA GLY A 112 8.83 -8.36 -1.03
C GLY A 112 7.39 -8.79 -1.32
N VAL A 113 6.62 -9.17 -0.30
CA VAL A 113 5.20 -9.51 -0.45
C VAL A 113 4.39 -8.32 -0.97
N ALA A 114 4.62 -7.12 -0.44
CA ALA A 114 3.95 -5.92 -0.92
C ALA A 114 4.28 -5.62 -2.40
N TRP A 115 5.55 -5.74 -2.77
CA TRP A 115 6.01 -5.54 -4.14
C TRP A 115 5.37 -6.57 -5.08
N LEU A 116 5.43 -7.86 -4.75
CA LEU A 116 4.82 -8.93 -5.54
C LEU A 116 3.31 -8.72 -5.71
N HIS A 117 2.61 -8.36 -4.64
CA HIS A 117 1.19 -8.03 -4.68
C HIS A 117 0.91 -6.90 -5.68
N PHE A 118 1.50 -5.70 -5.49
CA PHE A 118 1.21 -4.56 -6.37
C PHE A 118 1.69 -4.77 -7.82
N MET A 119 2.79 -5.48 -8.05
CA MET A 119 3.26 -5.79 -9.41
C MET A 119 2.37 -6.81 -10.11
N SER A 120 1.90 -7.84 -9.41
CA SER A 120 0.95 -8.81 -9.97
C SER A 120 -0.41 -8.17 -10.30
N GLU A 121 -0.92 -7.30 -9.43
CA GLU A 121 -2.14 -6.54 -9.67
C GLU A 121 -2.03 -5.57 -10.87
N TRP A 122 -0.81 -5.11 -11.17
CA TRP A 122 -0.56 -4.24 -12.32
C TRP A 122 -0.33 -5.02 -13.62
N TRP A 123 0.56 -6.03 -13.61
CA TRP A 123 1.01 -6.71 -14.84
C TRP A 123 0.22 -7.97 -15.19
N VAL A 124 -0.38 -8.63 -14.20
CA VAL A 124 -1.06 -9.93 -14.39
C VAL A 124 -2.57 -9.77 -14.31
N PHE A 125 -3.08 -9.23 -13.20
CA PHE A 125 -4.52 -9.16 -12.95
C PHE A 125 -5.19 -7.91 -13.53
N GLY A 126 -4.43 -6.84 -13.77
CA GLY A 126 -4.94 -5.61 -14.39
C GLY A 126 -5.99 -4.85 -13.56
N THR A 127 -6.06 -5.14 -12.27
CA THR A 127 -6.94 -4.49 -11.28
C THR A 127 -6.45 -3.10 -10.90
N THR A 128 -5.15 -2.83 -11.10
CA THR A 128 -4.53 -1.52 -10.88
C THR A 128 -3.95 -1.00 -12.19
N LYS A 129 -3.83 0.33 -12.32
CA LYS A 129 -3.11 0.97 -13.44
C LYS A 129 -2.07 1.94 -12.90
N TRP A 130 -1.02 2.15 -13.69
CA TRP A 130 -0.05 3.19 -13.41
C TRP A 130 -0.73 4.56 -13.26
N GLY A 131 -0.40 5.27 -12.18
CA GLY A 131 -1.01 6.54 -11.82
C GLY A 131 -0.76 6.89 -10.36
N THR A 132 -1.20 8.08 -9.95
CA THR A 132 -0.98 8.62 -8.61
C THR A 132 -1.36 7.67 -7.46
N PRO A 133 -2.47 6.90 -7.51
CA PRO A 133 -2.84 6.00 -6.42
C PRO A 133 -1.90 4.81 -6.23
N LEU A 134 -1.36 4.24 -7.32
CA LEU A 134 -0.49 3.07 -7.30
C LEU A 134 0.99 3.45 -7.10
N ALA A 135 1.40 4.63 -7.59
CA ALA A 135 2.80 5.07 -7.56
C ALA A 135 3.38 5.12 -6.14
N GLY A 136 2.59 5.59 -5.16
CA GLY A 136 3.02 5.66 -3.75
C GLY A 136 3.41 4.30 -3.18
N PRO A 137 2.48 3.31 -3.15
CA PRO A 137 2.78 1.95 -2.69
C PRO A 137 3.96 1.29 -3.41
N VAL A 138 4.06 1.44 -4.73
CA VAL A 138 5.16 0.85 -5.53
C VAL A 138 6.51 1.50 -5.22
N PHE A 139 6.55 2.84 -5.09
CA PHE A 139 7.77 3.55 -4.73
C PHE A 139 8.25 3.17 -3.33
N VAL A 140 7.34 3.13 -2.35
CA VAL A 140 7.69 2.75 -0.98
C VAL A 140 8.17 1.30 -0.92
N SER A 141 7.47 0.36 -1.57
CA SER A 141 7.86 -1.06 -1.52
C SER A 141 9.18 -1.32 -2.25
N THR A 142 9.34 -0.82 -3.47
CA THR A 142 10.56 -1.01 -4.27
C THR A 142 11.75 -0.29 -3.65
N GLY A 143 11.58 0.99 -3.29
CA GLY A 143 12.65 1.79 -2.70
C GLY A 143 13.13 1.23 -1.36
N SER A 144 12.21 0.82 -0.48
CA SER A 144 12.60 0.21 0.79
C SER A 144 13.26 -1.15 0.58
N LEU A 145 12.74 -1.99 -0.31
CA LEU A 145 13.31 -3.30 -0.60
C LEU A 145 14.75 -3.20 -1.12
N VAL A 146 14.98 -2.32 -2.11
CA VAL A 146 16.32 -2.09 -2.66
C VAL A 146 17.24 -1.50 -1.60
N TRP A 147 16.78 -0.52 -0.82
CA TRP A 147 17.61 0.10 0.21
C TRP A 147 18.01 -0.91 1.30
N MET A 148 17.06 -1.71 1.79
CA MET A 148 17.38 -2.79 2.74
C MET A 148 18.32 -3.83 2.12
N TRP A 149 18.13 -4.18 0.85
CA TRP A 149 19.05 -5.11 0.20
C TRP A 149 20.49 -4.58 0.16
N LEU A 150 20.66 -3.30 -0.21
CA LEU A 150 21.98 -2.66 -0.31
C LEU A 150 22.66 -2.40 1.04
N GLN A 151 21.89 -2.33 2.13
CA GLN A 151 22.42 -2.09 3.48
C GLN A 151 22.44 -3.36 4.34
N LYS A 152 22.26 -4.55 3.76
CA LYS A 152 22.25 -5.81 4.50
C LYS A 152 23.55 -6.00 5.29
N ASP A 153 24.69 -6.00 4.61
CA ASP A 153 26.00 -6.23 5.24
C ASP A 153 26.31 -5.18 6.31
N PHE A 154 25.89 -3.92 6.11
CA PHE A 154 26.08 -2.84 7.09
C PHE A 154 25.33 -3.10 8.41
N TYR A 155 24.13 -3.68 8.36
CA TYR A 155 23.29 -3.86 9.55
C TYR A 155 23.41 -5.23 10.20
N VAL A 156 23.59 -6.29 9.40
CA VAL A 156 23.48 -7.68 9.87
C VAL A 156 24.73 -8.54 9.64
N GLY A 157 25.76 -8.01 8.97
CA GLY A 157 27.03 -8.73 8.71
C GLY A 157 27.02 -9.51 7.41
#